data_AF-A0A2A3MN37-F1
#
_entry.id   AF-A0A2A3MN37-F1
#
_cell.length_a   1.000
_cell.length_b   1.000
_cell.length_c   1.000
_cell.angle_alpha   90.00
_cell.angle_beta   90.00
_cell.angle_gamma   90.00
#
_symmetry.space_group_name_H-M   'P 1'
#
loop_
_entity.id
_entity.type
_entity.pdbx_description
1 polymer ?
#
loop_
_entity_poly.entity_id
_entity_poly.type
_entity_poly.pdbx_seq_one_letter_code
_entity_poly.pdbx_strand_id
1 'polypeptide(L)'
;MALVGCAECGKEVSERASQCPSCGAPVKRPASGAGGLLKWGAVVLVGVIGLYWLIEANDPTREQRLMDREAYQLCQKMAVSTGNPGACEGMRKDYWAKYNREP
;
A
#
# COMPACT_ATOMS: atom_id res chain seq x y z
N MET A 1 -44.80 -1.01 0.09
CA MET A 1 -44.60 -1.69 1.39
C MET A 1 -44.82 -3.16 1.11
N ALA A 2 -43.86 -4.03 1.37
CA ALA A 2 -44.06 -5.47 1.17
C ALA A 2 -44.63 -6.07 2.46
N LEU A 3 -45.75 -6.78 2.30
CA LEU A 3 -46.32 -7.64 3.31
C LEU A 3 -45.67 -9.00 3.15
N VAL A 4 -45.11 -9.55 4.22
CA VAL A 4 -44.61 -10.91 4.28
C VAL A 4 -45.60 -11.80 5.00
N GLY A 5 -45.75 -13.03 4.54
CA GLY A 5 -46.50 -14.04 5.27
C GLY A 5 -45.81 -14.31 6.61
N CYS A 6 -46.56 -14.24 7.70
CA CYS A 6 -46.11 -14.71 8.99
C CYS A 6 -45.86 -16.22 8.91
N ALA A 7 -44.64 -16.66 9.24
CA ALA A 7 -44.26 -18.08 9.18
C ALA A 7 -45.08 -18.98 10.13
N GLU A 8 -45.69 -18.41 11.17
CA GLU A 8 -46.46 -19.15 12.18
C GLU A 8 -47.96 -19.22 11.87
N CYS A 9 -48.57 -18.08 11.51
CA CYS A 9 -50.03 -18.01 11.32
C CYS A 9 -50.48 -17.80 9.86
N GLY A 10 -49.55 -17.67 8.93
CA GLY A 10 -49.83 -17.47 7.50
C GLY A 10 -50.45 -16.12 7.13
N LYS A 11 -50.78 -15.26 8.11
CA LYS A 11 -51.32 -13.93 7.84
C LYS A 11 -50.26 -12.97 7.33
N GLU A 12 -50.68 -12.09 6.45
CA GLU A 12 -49.85 -11.03 5.89
C GLU A 12 -49.52 -9.98 6.96
N VAL A 13 -48.22 -9.79 7.20
CA VAL A 13 -47.70 -8.81 8.16
C VAL A 13 -46.66 -7.92 7.49
N SER A 14 -46.53 -6.69 7.97
CA SER A 14 -45.52 -5.76 7.45
C SER A 14 -44.12 -6.31 7.68
N GLU A 15 -43.26 -6.29 6.67
CA GLU A 15 -41.83 -6.62 6.80
C GLU A 15 -41.08 -5.79 7.85
N ARG A 16 -41.64 -4.64 8.24
CA ARG A 16 -41.09 -3.76 9.27
C ARG A 16 -41.56 -4.10 10.68
N ALA A 17 -42.63 -4.89 10.82
CA ALA A 17 -43.16 -5.28 12.12
C ALA A 17 -42.11 -6.08 12.89
N SER A 18 -41.92 -5.78 14.17
CA SER A 18 -41.05 -6.57 15.06
C SER A 18 -41.72 -7.88 15.47
N GLN A 19 -43.05 -7.86 15.59
CA GLN A 19 -43.89 -8.99 15.99
C GLN A 19 -45.16 -9.00 15.15
N CYS A 20 -45.67 -10.20 14.88
CA CYS A 20 -46.95 -10.37 14.19
C CYS A 20 -48.10 -9.90 15.09
N PRO A 21 -48.95 -8.95 14.67
CA PRO A 21 -50.08 -8.50 15.48
C PRO A 21 -51.19 -9.54 15.63
N SER A 22 -51.19 -10.60 14.80
CA SER A 22 -52.21 -11.65 14.86
C SER A 22 -51.86 -12.83 15.76
N CYS A 23 -50.57 -13.18 15.90
CA CYS A 23 -50.16 -14.33 16.71
C CYS A 23 -49.04 -14.02 17.72
N GLY A 24 -48.48 -12.81 17.71
CA GLY A 24 -47.38 -12.40 18.59
C GLY A 24 -46.00 -12.92 18.20
N ALA A 25 -45.87 -13.72 17.13
CA ALA A 25 -44.60 -14.30 16.73
C ALA A 25 -43.57 -13.24 16.28
N PRO A 26 -42.29 -13.36 16.63
CA PRO A 26 -41.24 -12.43 16.23
C PRO A 26 -40.94 -12.55 14.73
N VAL A 27 -40.95 -11.42 14.02
CA VAL A 27 -40.64 -11.39 12.58
C VAL A 27 -39.12 -11.23 12.42
N LYS A 28 -38.45 -12.28 11.96
CA LYS A 28 -37.00 -12.26 11.71
C LYS A 28 -36.71 -11.35 10.51
N ARG A 29 -36.07 -10.20 10.76
CA ARG A 29 -35.56 -9.35 9.69
C ARG A 29 -34.37 -10.05 9.03
N PRO A 30 -34.32 -10.19 7.69
CA PRO A 30 -33.07 -10.55 7.03
C PRO A 30 -32.09 -9.42 7.34
N ALA A 31 -31.03 -9.72 8.08
CA ALA A 31 -29.96 -8.78 8.34
C ALA A 31 -29.41 -8.34 6.97
N SER A 32 -29.76 -7.11 6.57
CA SER A 32 -29.27 -6.51 5.33
C SER A 32 -27.76 -6.51 5.42
N GLY A 33 -27.13 -7.43 4.70
CA GLY A 33 -25.71 -7.69 4.78
C GLY A 33 -24.92 -6.45 4.40
N ALA A 34 -24.41 -5.74 5.40
CA ALA A 34 -23.35 -4.74 5.28
C ALA A 34 -21.98 -5.38 4.93
N GLY A 35 -21.98 -6.59 4.35
CA GLY A 35 -20.78 -7.38 4.06
C GLY A 35 -20.23 -7.21 2.63
N GLY A 36 -20.94 -6.47 1.76
CA GLY A 36 -20.52 -6.27 0.37
C GLY A 36 -19.42 -5.22 0.21
N LEU A 37 -19.53 -4.08 0.92
CA LEU A 37 -18.60 -2.96 0.78
C LEU A 37 -17.29 -3.17 1.55
N LEU A 38 -17.35 -3.89 2.68
CA LEU A 38 -16.19 -4.15 3.54
C LEU A 38 -15.15 -5.06 2.86
N LYS A 39 -15.60 -6.01 2.04
CA LYS A 39 -14.71 -6.94 1.32
C LYS A 39 -13.88 -6.23 0.25
N TRP A 40 -14.47 -5.30 -0.51
CA TRP A 40 -13.73 -4.50 -1.49
C TRP A 40 -12.86 -3.43 -0.83
N GLY A 41 -13.31 -2.86 0.30
CA GLY A 41 -12.50 -1.95 1.10
C GLY A 41 -11.18 -2.56 1.55
N ALA A 42 -11.19 -3.82 2.01
CA ALA A 42 -9.98 -4.52 2.43
C ALA A 42 -9.00 -4.79 1.27
N VAL A 43 -9.52 -5.17 0.08
CA VAL A 43 -8.67 -5.42 -1.11
C VAL A 43 -7.99 -4.14 -1.59
N VAL A 44 -8.72 -3.02 -1.65
CA VAL A 44 -8.16 -1.73 -2.05
C VAL A 44 -7.11 -1.25 -1.03
N LEU A 45 -7.37 -1.40 0.27
CA LEU A 45 -6.40 -1.05 1.31
C LEU A 45 -5.10 -1.86 1.19
N VAL A 46 -5.20 -3.18 1.03
CA VAL A 46 -4.01 -4.04 0.85
C VAL A 46 -3.26 -3.70 -0.43
N GLY A 47 -3.98 -3.41 -1.53
CA GLY A 47 -3.37 -2.98 -2.80
C GLY A 47 -2.64 -1.65 -2.70
N VAL A 48 -3.23 -0.63 -2.05
CA VAL A 48 -2.61 0.69 -1.85
C VAL A 48 -1.42 0.59 -0.90
N ILE A 49 -1.54 -0.17 0.20
CA ILE A 49 -0.44 -0.42 1.13
C ILE A 49 0.70 -1.11 0.37
N GLY A 50 0.43 -2.19 -0.34
CA GLY A 50 1.45 -2.90 -1.14
C GLY A 50 2.12 -2.00 -2.19
N LEU A 51 1.35 -1.14 -2.88
CA LEU A 51 1.89 -0.18 -3.84
C LEU A 51 2.79 0.88 -3.16
N TYR A 52 2.40 1.36 -1.98
CA TYR A 52 3.20 2.28 -1.18
C TYR A 52 4.55 1.65 -0.78
N TRP A 53 4.54 0.41 -0.27
CA TRP A 53 5.78 -0.33 0.04
C TRP A 53 6.65 -0.59 -1.19
N LEU A 54 6.06 -0.85 -2.36
CA LEU A 54 6.80 -1.04 -3.62
C LEU A 54 7.49 0.24 -4.09
N ILE A 55 6.84 1.39 -3.92
CA ILE A 55 7.43 2.69 -4.26
C ILE A 55 8.63 2.98 -3.35
N GLU A 56 8.51 2.68 -2.05
CA GLU A 56 9.59 2.88 -1.06
C GLU A 56 10.74 1.87 -1.22
N ALA A 57 10.46 0.66 -1.72
CA ALA A 57 11.51 -0.33 -2.01
C ALA A 57 12.32 -0.02 -3.29
N ASN A 58 11.80 0.84 -4.17
CA ASN A 58 12.41 1.16 -5.47
C ASN A 58 13.13 2.52 -5.46
N ASP A 59 13.84 2.86 -4.39
CA ASP A 59 14.60 4.11 -4.29
C ASP A 59 15.77 4.14 -5.30
N PRO A 60 15.69 4.93 -6.40
CA PRO A 60 16.76 5.01 -7.40
C PRO A 60 18.05 5.64 -6.84
N THR A 61 17.94 6.31 -5.69
CA THR A 61 19.00 7.05 -5.01
C THR A 61 20.09 6.15 -4.41
N ARG A 62 19.79 4.88 -4.12
CA ARG A 62 20.83 3.91 -3.66
C ARG A 62 21.71 3.45 -4.81
N GLU A 63 21.11 3.17 -5.96
CA GLU A 63 21.84 2.70 -7.13
C GLU A 63 22.78 3.79 -7.67
N GLN A 64 22.30 5.03 -7.75
CA GLN A 64 23.14 6.15 -8.22
C GLN A 64 24.39 6.38 -7.36
N ARG A 65 24.30 6.21 -6.03
CA ARG A 65 25.46 6.33 -5.13
C ARG A 65 26.51 5.26 -5.36
N LEU A 66 26.08 4.03 -5.63
CA LEU A 66 27.00 2.90 -5.88
C LEU A 66 27.79 3.14 -7.16
N MET A 67 27.11 3.57 -8.22
CA MET A 67 27.75 3.88 -9.51
C MET A 67 28.77 5.02 -9.40
N ASP A 68 28.43 6.11 -8.68
CA ASP A 68 29.35 7.24 -8.49
C ASP A 68 30.59 6.84 -7.65
N ARG A 69 30.42 5.96 -6.65
CA ARG A 69 31.54 5.39 -5.86
C ARG A 69 32.44 4.51 -6.72
N GLU A 70 31.87 3.65 -7.55
CA GLU A 70 32.62 2.77 -8.44
C GLU A 70 33.42 3.57 -9.48
N ALA A 71 32.84 4.64 -10.02
CA ALA A 71 33.55 5.57 -10.91
C ALA A 71 34.77 6.20 -10.24
N TYR A 72 34.65 6.63 -8.97
CA TYR A 72 35.78 7.14 -8.19
C TYR A 72 36.88 6.09 -7.99
N GLN A 73 36.50 4.86 -7.61
CA GLN A 73 37.43 3.74 -7.44
C GLN A 73 38.19 3.40 -8.74
N LEU A 74 37.49 3.39 -9.88
CA LEU A 74 38.08 3.18 -11.19
C LEU A 74 39.09 4.27 -11.55
N CYS A 75 38.75 5.53 -11.32
CA CYS A 75 39.70 6.63 -11.51
C CYS A 75 40.92 6.46 -10.62
N GLN A 76 40.74 6.12 -9.34
CA GLN A 76 41.87 5.95 -8.42
C GLN A 76 42.83 4.85 -8.90
N LYS A 77 42.29 3.74 -9.42
CA LYS A 77 43.10 2.68 -10.03
C LYS A 77 43.92 3.18 -11.22
N MET A 78 43.35 4.04 -12.07
CA MET A 78 44.06 4.65 -13.21
C MET A 78 45.03 5.77 -12.79
N ALA A 79 44.73 6.50 -11.72
CA ALA A 79 45.59 7.54 -11.17
C ALA A 79 46.90 6.95 -10.61
N VAL A 80 46.82 5.78 -9.97
CA VAL A 80 47.99 5.04 -9.50
C VAL A 80 48.86 4.58 -10.66
N SER A 81 48.27 4.10 -11.77
CA SER A 81 49.06 3.65 -12.93
C SER A 81 49.71 4.81 -13.70
N THR A 82 49.13 6.00 -13.65
CA THR A 82 49.66 7.22 -14.29
C THR A 82 50.62 8.01 -13.40
N GLY A 83 50.82 7.59 -12.14
CA GLY A 83 51.70 8.29 -11.19
C GLY A 83 51.17 9.66 -10.74
N ASN A 84 49.90 9.98 -11.00
CA ASN A 84 49.28 11.24 -10.60
C ASN A 84 48.12 10.99 -9.62
N PRO A 85 48.38 10.99 -8.31
CA PRO A 85 47.35 10.71 -7.31
C PRO A 85 46.26 11.80 -7.20
N GLY A 86 46.49 12.99 -7.77
CA GLY A 86 45.54 14.11 -7.75
C GLY A 86 44.48 14.08 -8.85
N ALA A 87 44.59 13.15 -9.82
CA ALA A 87 43.72 13.14 -11.00
C ALA A 87 42.22 12.98 -10.69
N CYS A 88 41.87 12.39 -9.53
CA CYS A 88 40.48 12.11 -9.14
C CYS A 88 39.92 13.12 -8.12
N GLU A 89 40.67 14.18 -7.77
CA GLU A 89 40.25 15.12 -6.73
C GLU A 89 38.99 15.92 -7.10
N GLY A 90 38.77 16.20 -8.39
CA GLY A 90 37.53 16.80 -8.88
C GLY A 90 36.32 15.93 -8.57
N MET A 91 36.37 14.65 -8.96
CA MET A 91 35.28 13.71 -8.72
C MET A 91 35.02 13.49 -7.22
N ARG A 92 36.05 13.54 -6.37
CA ARG A 92 35.88 13.49 -4.92
C ARG A 92 35.05 14.67 -4.40
N LYS A 93 35.32 15.89 -4.89
CA LYS A 93 34.58 17.10 -4.51
C LYS A 93 33.13 17.03 -4.99
N ASP A 94 32.90 16.54 -6.20
CA ASP A 94 31.56 16.36 -6.76
C ASP A 94 30.75 15.33 -5.97
N TYR A 95 31.38 14.20 -5.61
CA TYR A 95 30.77 13.16 -4.77
C TYR A 95 30.38 13.71 -3.39
N TRP A 96 31.28 14.48 -2.77
CA TRP A 96 30.99 15.15 -1.50
C TRP A 96 29.87 16.18 -1.63
N ALA A 97 29.84 16.99 -2.69
CA ALA A 97 28.78 17.97 -2.91
C ALA A 97 27.40 17.32 -3.12
N LYS A 98 27.36 16.14 -3.76
CA LYS A 98 26.12 15.42 -4.08
C LYS A 98 25.59 14.59 -2.91
N TYR A 99 26.47 13.96 -2.13
CA TYR A 99 26.07 13.00 -1.08
C TYR A 99 26.47 13.39 0.33
N ASN A 100 27.21 14.49 0.49
CA ASN A 100 27.74 14.99 1.76
C ASN A 100 28.45 13.90 2.58
N ARG A 101 29.18 13.02 1.89
CA ARG A 101 29.94 11.87 2.43
C ARG A 101 31.14 11.57 1.52
N GLU A 102 32.17 10.94 2.06
CA GLU A 102 33.33 10.49 1.27
C GLU A 102 33.01 9.20 0.48
N PRO A 103 33.56 9.04 -0.73
CA PRO A 103 33.38 7.85 -1.56
C PRO A 103 34.03 6.61 -0.96
#